data_AF-A0A6G8FVE0-F1
#
_entry.id   AF-A0A6G8FVE0-F1
#
_cell.length_a   1.000
_cell.length_b   1.000
_cell.length_c   1.000
_cell.angle_alpha   90.00
_cell.angle_beta   90.00
_cell.angle_gamma   90.00
#
_symmetry.space_group_name_H-M   'P 1'
#
loop_
_entity.id
_entity.type
_entity.pdbx_description
1 polymer ?
#
loop_
_entity_poly.entity_id
_entity_poly.type
_entity_poly.pdbx_seq_one_letter_code
_entity_poly.pdbx_strand_id
1 'polypeptide(L)'
;MPTTVPDGPLYVALGDSLAAGYQPGGAELRDSAYPALAAARLGSGGDALGVANLACSGETTGTFLAGGKCTYPEKTQVAEAEKLLRERRADVRLVTVDIGGNDLLRCAARLRVDAKCAATGLGTVDDNLPKILSRLRAAAGPDVPVLVLGYYNPWLAAKYLGAGQAQLKVATKAFTDLDAAISGAVKGSGPGSSRSTRPSRSTTTPRRPSTAARCRRTSPRSARSPTSAPRSTSTSPTRGRPSSVGSWPTRRAGPACADPAGPADPSSDGARRRGLLTPRAPRPYAGAVSFPENVLAQDEKVVRHLHPHWFTVLLPTVVGVVVVAAAVIALLVLPDGSVGTVLLWVVLGAAVLVLLLFVLVPYVRWRATHYVITTHRVMVRRGVLTKSGKDITLAKITDVSFRQTLLDRVIGAGSLHIESAGDSPDEDLVNVPDSDDVQQLINRLVDEDSRGRRGEGG
;
A
#
# COMPACT_ATOMS: atom_id res chain seq x y z
N MET A 1 20.98 15.74 2.44
CA MET A 1 21.72 15.58 3.71
C MET A 1 20.82 14.81 4.67
N PRO A 2 21.35 14.08 5.66
CA PRO A 2 20.52 13.45 6.69
C PRO A 2 19.66 14.50 7.41
N THR A 3 18.44 14.12 7.80
CA THR A 3 17.56 14.97 8.60
C THR A 3 18.12 15.17 10.01
N THR A 4 17.77 16.29 10.64
CA THR A 4 18.04 16.50 12.07
C THR A 4 17.36 15.39 12.89
N VAL A 5 18.14 14.59 13.60
CA VAL A 5 17.65 13.47 14.40
C VAL A 5 16.75 13.99 15.52
N PRO A 6 15.47 13.56 15.63
CA PRO A 6 14.59 14.02 16.69
C PRO A 6 14.98 13.51 18.09
N ASP A 7 14.55 14.25 19.11
CA ASP A 7 14.51 13.80 20.50
C ASP A 7 13.37 12.80 20.73
N GLY A 8 13.47 12.01 21.81
CA GLY A 8 12.47 10.98 22.13
C GLY A 8 12.58 9.72 21.25
N PRO A 9 11.52 8.87 21.22
CA PRO A 9 11.54 7.57 20.54
C PRO A 9 11.90 7.69 19.06
N LEU A 10 12.77 6.79 18.58
CA LEU A 10 13.42 6.92 17.27
C LEU A 10 13.28 5.69 16.39
N TYR A 11 12.99 5.91 15.12
CA TYR A 11 13.13 4.95 14.03
C TYR A 11 14.31 5.39 13.15
N VAL A 12 15.33 4.52 13.04
CA VAL A 12 16.48 4.72 12.15
C VAL A 12 16.21 4.05 10.82
N ALA A 13 16.20 4.82 9.72
CA ALA A 13 15.98 4.31 8.38
C ALA A 13 17.28 4.36 7.57
N LEU A 14 17.67 3.20 7.02
CA LEU A 14 18.90 2.97 6.28
C LEU A 14 18.58 2.37 4.91
N GLY A 15 19.45 2.60 3.94
CA GLY A 15 19.32 2.04 2.61
C GLY A 15 19.63 3.03 1.50
N ASP A 16 18.97 2.81 0.36
CA ASP A 16 19.11 3.63 -0.83
C ASP A 16 18.01 4.69 -1.03
N SER A 17 17.89 5.16 -2.27
CA SER A 17 16.81 5.95 -2.86
C SER A 17 15.40 5.65 -2.35
N LEU A 18 15.04 4.38 -2.14
CA LEU A 18 13.70 4.00 -1.66
C LEU A 18 13.44 4.50 -0.24
N ALA A 19 14.39 4.27 0.67
CA ALA A 19 14.34 4.81 2.03
C ALA A 19 14.52 6.33 2.07
N ALA A 20 15.30 6.91 1.14
CA ALA A 20 15.46 8.35 1.01
C ALA A 20 14.24 9.09 0.42
N GLY A 21 13.26 8.38 -0.14
CA GLY A 21 12.07 8.98 -0.77
C GLY A 21 12.32 9.59 -2.14
N TYR A 22 13.24 9.04 -2.92
CA TYR A 22 13.67 9.55 -4.22
C TYR A 22 12.51 9.65 -5.24
N GLN A 23 12.42 10.79 -5.92
CA GLN A 23 11.39 11.09 -6.92
C GLN A 23 11.99 11.25 -8.33
N PRO A 24 11.22 10.98 -9.39
CA PRO A 24 11.58 11.36 -10.76
C PRO A 24 11.95 12.86 -10.82
N GLY A 25 13.16 13.17 -11.31
CA GLY A 25 13.72 14.53 -11.30
C GLY A 25 14.78 14.79 -10.23
N GLY A 26 15.00 13.87 -9.28
CA GLY A 26 16.17 13.90 -8.39
C GLY A 26 15.92 14.38 -6.95
N ALA A 27 14.69 14.74 -6.59
CA ALA A 27 14.35 15.14 -5.22
C ALA A 27 14.25 13.94 -4.27
N GLU A 28 14.65 14.10 -3.00
CA GLU A 28 14.53 13.09 -1.95
C GLU A 28 13.51 13.57 -0.89
N LEU A 29 12.25 13.14 -0.99
CA LEU A 29 11.15 13.61 -0.11
C LEU A 29 11.10 12.83 1.21
N ARG A 30 12.15 12.93 2.04
CA ARG A 30 12.31 12.13 3.27
C ARG A 30 11.11 12.19 4.23
N ASP A 31 10.45 13.33 4.33
CA ASP A 31 9.33 13.57 5.26
C ASP A 31 7.99 12.96 4.79
N SER A 32 7.89 12.55 3.52
CA SER A 32 6.77 11.78 2.97
C SER A 32 7.18 10.40 2.44
N ALA A 33 8.44 10.02 2.62
CA ALA A 33 8.98 8.71 2.27
C ALA A 33 8.39 7.59 3.14
N TYR A 34 8.57 6.32 2.73
CA TYR A 34 8.05 5.18 3.49
C TYR A 34 8.47 5.19 4.98
N PRO A 35 9.68 5.65 5.39
CA PRO A 35 10.04 5.72 6.80
C PRO A 35 9.15 6.68 7.61
N ALA A 36 8.85 7.87 7.08
CA ALA A 36 7.95 8.82 7.74
C ALA A 36 6.50 8.28 7.80
N LEU A 37 6.02 7.70 6.69
CA LEU A 37 4.69 7.09 6.61
C LEU A 37 4.51 5.83 7.48
N ALA A 38 5.60 5.12 7.78
CA ALA A 38 5.63 4.01 8.73
C ALA A 38 5.73 4.51 10.18
N ALA A 39 6.57 5.52 10.44
CA ALA A 39 6.68 6.13 11.76
C ALA A 39 5.34 6.72 12.25
N ALA A 40 4.64 7.45 11.38
CA ALA A 40 3.32 8.01 11.68
C ALA A 40 2.27 6.93 12.00
N ARG A 41 2.34 5.75 11.37
CA ARG A 41 1.46 4.60 11.66
C ARG A 41 1.86 3.84 12.92
N LEU A 42 3.15 3.75 13.24
CA LEU A 42 3.64 3.10 14.45
C LEU A 42 3.41 3.97 15.70
N GLY A 43 3.53 5.29 15.56
CA GLY A 43 3.31 6.25 16.64
C GLY A 43 1.84 6.56 16.96
N SER A 44 0.88 6.08 16.17
CA SER A 44 -0.55 6.34 16.40
C SER A 44 -1.11 5.64 17.65
N GLY A 45 -0.29 4.90 18.40
CA GLY A 45 -0.62 4.30 19.70
C GLY A 45 -0.38 5.21 20.92
N GLY A 46 0.26 6.38 20.75
CA GLY A 46 0.42 7.39 21.81
C GLY A 46 1.79 8.06 21.85
N ASP A 47 2.85 7.32 21.53
CA ASP A 47 4.23 7.83 21.47
C ASP A 47 4.59 8.27 20.05
N ALA A 48 4.84 9.56 19.83
CA ALA A 48 5.32 10.06 18.54
C ALA A 48 6.71 9.49 18.22
N LEU A 49 6.84 8.78 17.10
CA LEU A 49 8.06 8.13 16.67
C LEU A 49 8.83 9.03 15.68
N GLY A 50 9.95 9.59 16.12
CA GLY A 50 10.83 10.40 15.27
C GLY A 50 11.58 9.55 14.23
N VAL A 51 12.05 10.16 13.14
CA VAL A 51 12.77 9.45 12.07
C VAL A 51 14.16 10.04 11.82
N ALA A 52 15.18 9.21 12.04
CA ALA A 52 16.54 9.44 11.56
C ALA A 52 16.71 8.77 10.19
N ASN A 53 16.47 9.52 9.11
CA ASN A 53 16.58 9.00 7.75
C ASN A 53 18.00 9.23 7.21
N LEU A 54 18.85 8.23 7.41
CA LEU A 54 20.26 8.21 7.02
C LEU A 54 20.48 7.62 5.62
N ALA A 55 19.43 7.25 4.89
CA ALA A 55 19.51 6.61 3.58
C ALA A 55 20.01 7.55 2.47
N CYS A 56 20.54 6.96 1.38
CA CYS A 56 21.26 7.68 0.32
C CYS A 56 20.91 7.21 -1.09
N SER A 57 20.42 8.10 -1.97
CA SER A 57 20.04 7.73 -3.34
C SER A 57 21.19 7.13 -4.17
N GLY A 58 21.03 5.88 -4.58
CA GLY A 58 22.04 5.13 -5.33
C GLY A 58 23.15 4.47 -4.47
N GLU A 59 22.93 4.28 -3.17
CA GLU A 59 23.80 3.49 -2.28
C GLU A 59 23.84 2.01 -2.70
N THR A 60 25.03 1.40 -2.62
CA THR A 60 25.26 -0.04 -2.87
C THR A 60 25.71 -0.73 -1.59
N THR A 61 25.60 -2.06 -1.48
CA THR A 61 26.10 -2.79 -0.29
C THR A 61 27.61 -2.58 -0.04
N GLY A 62 28.38 -2.34 -1.11
CA GLY A 62 29.80 -1.98 -1.01
C GLY A 62 30.03 -0.58 -0.44
N THR A 63 29.38 0.43 -1.01
CA THR A 63 29.53 1.84 -0.56
C THR A 63 28.86 2.11 0.80
N PHE A 64 27.84 1.34 1.17
CA PHE A 64 27.26 1.34 2.52
C PHE A 64 28.30 0.99 3.59
N LEU A 65 29.22 0.06 3.27
CA LEU A 65 30.30 -0.40 4.16
C LEU A 65 31.60 0.43 4.04
N ALA A 66 31.93 0.92 2.83
CA ALA A 66 33.22 1.55 2.52
C ALA A 66 33.16 3.07 2.32
N GLY A 67 31.96 3.65 2.23
CA GLY A 67 31.74 5.07 1.95
C GLY A 67 31.81 5.41 0.46
N GLY A 68 31.99 6.69 0.17
CA GLY A 68 32.25 7.21 -1.19
C GLY A 68 31.02 7.50 -2.06
N LYS A 69 29.80 7.22 -1.58
CA LYS A 69 28.54 7.54 -2.30
C LYS A 69 27.83 8.77 -1.74
N CYS A 70 27.56 8.80 -0.44
CA CYS A 70 27.11 9.99 0.30
C CYS A 70 28.13 10.37 1.37
N THR A 71 28.15 11.65 1.75
CA THR A 71 29.00 12.17 2.82
C THR A 71 28.31 11.98 4.17
N TYR A 72 28.98 11.30 5.09
CA TYR A 72 28.59 11.13 6.50
C TYR A 72 29.74 11.62 7.40
N PRO A 73 29.47 12.19 8.58
CA PRO A 73 30.47 12.42 9.63
C PRO A 73 31.37 11.20 9.88
N GLU A 74 30.77 10.03 10.09
CA GLU A 74 31.48 8.75 10.27
C GLU A 74 31.87 8.07 8.94
N LYS A 75 31.96 8.85 7.85
CA LYS A 75 32.43 8.49 6.48
C LYS A 75 31.59 7.46 5.71
N THR A 76 30.79 6.64 6.39
CA THR A 76 30.03 5.51 5.83
C THR A 76 28.65 5.42 6.46
N GLN A 77 27.63 4.99 5.70
CA GLN A 77 26.26 4.89 6.22
C GLN A 77 26.16 3.92 7.41
N VAL A 78 26.92 2.81 7.36
CA VAL A 78 26.96 1.84 8.47
C VAL A 78 27.57 2.41 9.75
N ALA A 79 28.62 3.23 9.66
CA ALA A 79 29.29 3.76 10.85
C ALA A 79 28.48 4.90 11.50
N GLU A 80 27.83 5.73 10.69
CA GLU A 80 26.89 6.76 11.17
C GLU A 80 25.74 6.11 11.94
N ALA A 81 25.19 5.02 11.38
CA ALA A 81 24.19 4.20 12.05
C ALA A 81 24.72 3.54 13.32
N GLU A 82 25.92 2.94 13.30
CA GLU A 82 26.53 2.33 14.50
C GLU A 82 26.74 3.34 15.63
N LYS A 83 27.11 4.59 15.31
CA LYS A 83 27.25 5.68 16.28
C LYS A 83 25.89 6.02 16.89
N LEU A 84 24.90 6.37 16.05
CA LEU A 84 23.55 6.71 16.48
C LEU A 84 22.89 5.59 17.31
N LEU A 85 23.03 4.33 16.89
CA LEU A 85 22.47 3.16 17.56
C LEU A 85 23.13 2.88 18.92
N ARG A 86 24.38 3.31 19.15
CA ARG A 86 25.05 3.21 20.46
C ARG A 86 24.68 4.39 21.37
N GLU A 87 24.65 5.60 20.83
CA GLU A 87 24.39 6.84 21.59
C GLU A 87 22.92 6.97 22.01
N ARG A 88 21.96 6.64 21.13
CA ARG A 88 20.51 6.78 21.36
C ARG A 88 19.82 5.43 21.61
N ARG A 89 20.55 4.39 22.03
CA ARG A 89 20.06 2.99 22.10
C ARG A 89 18.76 2.80 22.88
N ALA A 90 18.55 3.56 23.97
CA ALA A 90 17.34 3.50 24.79
C ALA A 90 16.09 4.11 24.10
N ASP A 91 16.28 4.93 23.07
CA ASP A 91 15.21 5.61 22.34
C ASP A 91 14.83 4.89 21.05
N VAL A 92 15.75 4.13 20.45
CA VAL A 92 15.47 3.43 19.20
C VAL A 92 14.41 2.35 19.41
N ARG A 93 13.40 2.34 18.54
CA ARG A 93 12.29 1.36 18.52
C ARG A 93 12.31 0.46 17.28
N LEU A 94 12.94 0.93 16.20
CA LEU A 94 13.01 0.22 14.92
C LEU A 94 14.25 0.64 14.13
N VAL A 95 14.83 -0.32 13.42
CA VAL A 95 15.77 -0.08 12.31
C VAL A 95 15.24 -0.78 11.06
N THR A 96 15.16 -0.08 9.93
CA THR A 96 14.98 -0.70 8.60
C THR A 96 16.23 -0.53 7.75
N VAL A 97 16.50 -1.52 6.90
CA VAL A 97 17.56 -1.50 5.90
C VAL A 97 16.98 -1.87 4.54
N ASP A 98 17.19 -1.04 3.53
CA ASP A 98 16.70 -1.24 2.15
C ASP A 98 17.88 -1.06 1.17
N ILE A 99 18.64 -2.13 0.93
CA ILE A 99 19.94 -2.07 0.24
C ILE A 99 20.21 -3.31 -0.63
N GLY A 100 20.82 -3.10 -1.79
CA GLY A 100 21.19 -4.14 -2.76
C GLY A 100 20.64 -3.90 -4.18
N GLY A 101 19.64 -3.05 -4.34
CA GLY A 101 19.04 -2.72 -5.62
C GLY A 101 20.07 -2.10 -6.58
N ASN A 102 20.88 -1.14 -6.12
CA ASN A 102 21.90 -0.49 -6.96
C ASN A 102 23.08 -1.40 -7.34
N ASP A 103 23.35 -2.44 -6.54
CA ASP A 103 24.33 -3.48 -6.88
C ASP A 103 23.93 -4.26 -8.15
N LEU A 104 22.62 -4.27 -8.48
CA LEU A 104 22.04 -4.87 -9.69
C LEU A 104 21.64 -3.82 -10.76
N LEU A 105 21.08 -2.67 -10.39
CA LEU A 105 20.56 -1.66 -11.35
C LEU A 105 21.66 -1.12 -12.28
N ARG A 106 22.90 -1.02 -11.79
CA ARG A 106 24.09 -0.70 -12.62
C ARG A 106 24.34 -1.67 -13.79
N CYS A 107 23.78 -2.87 -13.73
CA CYS A 107 23.86 -3.90 -14.77
C CYS A 107 22.72 -3.81 -15.80
N ALA A 108 21.81 -2.84 -15.68
CA ALA A 108 20.70 -2.63 -16.59
C ALA A 108 20.84 -1.29 -17.34
N ALA A 109 20.85 -1.35 -18.68
CA ALA A 109 20.95 -0.17 -19.53
C ALA A 109 20.08 -0.33 -20.77
N ARG A 110 19.34 0.72 -21.15
CA ARG A 110 18.50 0.78 -22.38
C ARG A 110 17.60 -0.47 -22.55
N LEU A 111 16.88 -0.84 -21.48
CA LEU A 111 16.01 -2.02 -21.39
C LEU A 111 16.70 -3.39 -21.61
N ARG A 112 18.03 -3.48 -21.43
CA ARG A 112 18.80 -4.73 -21.42
C ARG A 112 19.50 -4.92 -20.08
N VAL A 113 19.52 -6.15 -19.57
CA VAL A 113 20.25 -6.56 -18.36
C VAL A 113 21.43 -7.45 -18.75
N ASP A 114 22.62 -7.13 -18.25
CA ASP A 114 23.77 -8.03 -18.30
C ASP A 114 23.64 -9.06 -17.15
N ALA A 115 23.39 -10.32 -17.51
CA ALA A 115 23.21 -11.41 -16.55
C ALA A 115 24.50 -11.79 -15.79
N LYS A 116 25.69 -11.56 -16.37
CA LYS A 116 26.97 -11.80 -15.70
C LYS A 116 27.25 -10.70 -14.67
N CYS A 117 27.03 -9.45 -15.04
CA CYS A 117 27.08 -8.32 -14.13
C CYS A 117 26.07 -8.50 -12.99
N ALA A 118 24.82 -8.88 -13.28
CA ALA A 118 23.80 -9.11 -12.27
C ALA A 118 24.19 -10.23 -11.29
N ALA A 119 24.80 -11.33 -11.76
CA ALA A 119 25.33 -12.38 -10.89
C ALA A 119 26.50 -11.88 -10.00
N THR A 120 27.39 -11.03 -10.52
CA THR A 120 28.43 -10.37 -9.70
C THR A 120 27.82 -9.38 -8.69
N GLY A 121 26.75 -8.68 -9.06
CA GLY A 121 25.97 -7.83 -8.16
C GLY A 121 25.36 -8.61 -7.00
N LEU A 122 24.67 -9.72 -7.29
CA LEU A 122 24.10 -10.63 -6.30
C LEU A 122 25.17 -11.18 -5.36
N GLY A 123 26.30 -11.67 -5.88
CA GLY A 123 27.43 -12.12 -5.06
C GLY A 123 28.00 -11.02 -4.15
N THR A 124 28.01 -9.77 -4.61
CA THR A 124 28.40 -8.60 -3.78
C THR A 124 27.42 -8.40 -2.62
N VAL A 125 26.11 -8.57 -2.85
CA VAL A 125 25.07 -8.49 -1.82
C VAL A 125 25.18 -9.63 -0.81
N ASP A 126 25.30 -10.88 -1.29
CA ASP A 126 25.48 -12.08 -0.45
C ASP A 126 26.71 -11.96 0.49
N ASP A 127 27.82 -11.41 -0.01
CA ASP A 127 29.02 -11.20 0.79
C ASP A 127 28.85 -10.04 1.80
N ASN A 128 28.19 -8.94 1.44
CA ASN A 128 28.21 -7.71 2.22
C ASN A 128 27.01 -7.53 3.16
N LEU A 129 25.82 -7.95 2.77
CA LEU A 129 24.62 -7.78 3.59
C LEU A 129 24.73 -8.48 4.96
N PRO A 130 25.26 -9.72 5.10
CA PRO A 130 25.51 -10.31 6.42
C PRO A 130 26.48 -9.50 7.29
N LYS A 131 27.48 -8.83 6.68
CA LYS A 131 28.42 -7.94 7.40
C LYS A 131 27.69 -6.69 7.92
N ILE A 132 26.83 -6.09 7.09
CA ILE A 132 25.96 -4.95 7.46
C ILE A 132 25.03 -5.34 8.61
N LEU A 133 24.29 -6.44 8.49
CA LEU A 133 23.32 -6.87 9.50
C LEU A 133 23.98 -7.26 10.83
N SER A 134 25.16 -7.88 10.78
CA SER A 134 25.96 -8.18 11.98
C SER A 134 26.35 -6.89 12.73
N ARG A 135 26.90 -5.90 12.01
CA ARG A 135 27.28 -4.58 12.58
C ARG A 135 26.10 -3.84 13.18
N LEU A 136 24.99 -3.72 12.44
CA LEU A 136 23.79 -3.01 12.89
C LEU A 136 23.14 -3.71 14.11
N ARG A 137 23.03 -5.04 14.11
CA ARG A 137 22.48 -5.80 15.25
C ARG A 137 23.37 -5.74 16.49
N ALA A 138 24.70 -5.72 16.32
CA ALA A 138 25.63 -5.53 17.44
C ALA A 138 25.51 -4.14 18.09
N ALA A 139 25.34 -3.08 17.29
CA ALA A 139 25.13 -1.72 17.79
C ALA A 139 23.75 -1.53 18.43
N ALA A 140 22.67 -1.94 17.74
CA ALA A 140 21.29 -1.78 18.19
C ALA A 140 20.95 -2.64 19.42
N GLY A 141 21.47 -3.87 19.49
CA GLY A 141 21.19 -4.82 20.57
C GLY A 141 20.13 -5.87 20.23
N PRO A 142 19.80 -6.75 21.19
CA PRO A 142 18.83 -7.83 20.99
C PRO A 142 17.37 -7.34 20.98
N ASP A 143 17.09 -6.23 21.67
CA ASP A 143 15.74 -5.72 21.92
C ASP A 143 15.21 -4.83 20.79
N VAL A 144 16.10 -4.31 19.94
CA VAL A 144 15.77 -3.41 18.83
C VAL A 144 15.61 -4.22 17.53
N PRO A 145 14.41 -4.26 16.92
CA PRO A 145 14.20 -4.99 15.67
C PRO A 145 14.96 -4.33 14.50
N VAL A 146 15.89 -5.08 13.90
CA VAL A 146 16.56 -4.72 12.64
C VAL A 146 15.93 -5.50 11.49
N LEU A 147 14.96 -4.85 10.84
CA LEU A 147 14.26 -5.34 9.67
C LEU A 147 15.04 -5.03 8.39
N VAL A 148 14.86 -5.87 7.38
CA VAL A 148 15.42 -5.66 6.03
C VAL A 148 14.27 -5.77 5.05
N LEU A 149 14.17 -4.83 4.12
CA LEU A 149 13.10 -4.82 3.12
C LEU A 149 13.55 -5.54 1.85
N GLY A 150 12.59 -6.19 1.18
CA GLY A 150 12.76 -6.74 -0.16
C GLY A 150 12.37 -5.70 -1.21
N TYR A 151 13.03 -5.72 -2.37
CA TYR A 151 12.72 -4.81 -3.47
C TYR A 151 11.50 -5.26 -4.25
N TYR A 152 10.64 -4.31 -4.63
CA TYR A 152 9.66 -4.54 -5.70
C TYR A 152 10.39 -4.79 -7.03
N ASN A 153 9.75 -5.50 -7.96
CA ASN A 153 10.31 -5.77 -9.28
C ASN A 153 9.89 -4.66 -10.27
N PRO A 154 10.75 -3.66 -10.59
CA PRO A 154 10.38 -2.55 -11.48
C PRO A 154 10.10 -3.01 -12.92
N TRP A 155 10.59 -4.20 -13.32
CA TRP A 155 10.40 -4.74 -14.65
C TRP A 155 9.01 -5.36 -14.85
N LEU A 156 8.27 -5.64 -13.77
CA LEU A 156 6.89 -6.10 -13.87
C LEU A 156 6.03 -5.05 -14.60
N ALA A 157 6.27 -3.75 -14.37
CA ALA A 157 5.61 -2.66 -15.11
C ALA A 157 5.93 -2.68 -16.62
N ALA A 158 7.16 -3.05 -17.02
CA ALA A 158 7.54 -3.15 -18.43
C ALA A 158 6.73 -4.22 -19.18
N LYS A 159 6.32 -5.31 -18.51
CA LYS A 159 5.40 -6.32 -19.05
C LYS A 159 4.07 -5.70 -19.49
N TYR A 160 3.49 -4.84 -18.65
CA TYR A 160 2.21 -4.16 -18.91
C TYR A 160 2.35 -3.08 -20.00
N LEU A 161 3.47 -2.36 -20.02
CA LEU A 161 3.79 -1.35 -21.03
C LEU A 161 4.25 -1.94 -22.39
N GLY A 162 4.19 -3.26 -22.57
CA GLY A 162 4.59 -3.95 -23.80
C GLY A 162 6.09 -3.94 -24.12
N ALA A 163 6.92 -3.36 -23.25
CA ALA A 163 8.33 -3.12 -23.49
C ALA A 163 9.22 -4.24 -22.93
N GLY A 164 10.26 -4.65 -23.67
CA GLY A 164 11.34 -5.48 -23.13
C GLY A 164 10.96 -6.91 -22.73
N GLN A 165 9.90 -7.51 -23.30
CA GLN A 165 9.42 -8.87 -22.98
C GLN A 165 10.53 -9.95 -22.90
N ALA A 166 11.54 -9.92 -23.78
CA ALA A 166 12.66 -10.86 -23.74
C ALA A 166 13.61 -10.67 -22.54
N GLN A 167 13.68 -9.46 -21.99
CA GLN A 167 14.54 -9.08 -20.85
C GLN A 167 13.79 -9.15 -19.52
N LEU A 168 12.46 -9.05 -19.53
CA LEU A 168 11.58 -9.25 -18.37
C LEU A 168 11.92 -10.51 -17.57
N LYS A 169 12.21 -11.64 -18.24
CA LYS A 169 12.55 -12.92 -17.57
C LYS A 169 13.90 -12.85 -16.84
N VAL A 170 14.91 -12.23 -17.44
CA VAL A 170 16.25 -12.04 -16.84
C VAL A 170 16.15 -11.11 -15.65
N ALA A 171 15.49 -9.96 -15.84
CA ALA A 171 15.36 -8.93 -14.83
C ALA A 171 14.50 -9.40 -13.63
N THR A 172 13.36 -10.06 -13.89
CA THR A 172 12.52 -10.67 -12.84
C THR A 172 13.32 -11.71 -12.06
N LYS A 173 14.08 -12.59 -12.73
CA LYS A 173 14.93 -13.55 -12.00
C LYS A 173 15.95 -12.83 -11.12
N ALA A 174 16.64 -11.81 -11.63
CA ALA A 174 17.64 -11.08 -10.85
C ALA A 174 17.06 -10.39 -9.60
N PHE A 175 15.85 -9.81 -9.68
CA PHE A 175 15.17 -9.24 -8.50
C PHE A 175 14.63 -10.31 -7.54
N THR A 176 14.15 -11.46 -8.03
CA THR A 176 13.78 -12.61 -7.18
C THR A 176 15.01 -13.25 -6.51
N ASP A 177 16.14 -13.32 -7.20
CA ASP A 177 17.42 -13.78 -6.63
C ASP A 177 17.91 -12.80 -5.55
N LEU A 178 17.70 -11.49 -5.72
CA LEU A 178 18.03 -10.46 -4.73
C LEU A 178 17.18 -10.59 -3.46
N ASP A 179 15.86 -10.77 -3.59
CA ASP A 179 14.98 -11.03 -2.45
C ASP A 179 15.33 -12.34 -1.72
N ALA A 180 15.74 -13.37 -2.47
CA ALA A 180 16.26 -14.61 -1.90
C ALA A 180 17.59 -14.42 -1.15
N ALA A 181 18.51 -13.60 -1.67
CA ALA A 181 19.76 -13.23 -1.00
C ALA A 181 19.51 -12.43 0.29
N ILE A 182 18.62 -11.44 0.24
CA ILE A 182 18.16 -10.67 1.42
C ILE A 182 17.55 -11.59 2.47
N SER A 183 16.62 -12.46 2.06
CA SER A 183 16.02 -13.49 2.91
C SER A 183 17.05 -14.45 3.51
N GLY A 184 18.10 -14.80 2.75
CA GLY A 184 19.22 -15.63 3.19
C GLY A 184 20.07 -14.94 4.25
N ALA A 185 20.48 -13.70 4.00
CA ALA A 185 21.29 -12.89 4.91
C ALA A 185 20.56 -12.62 6.24
N VAL A 186 19.26 -12.32 6.20
CA VAL A 186 18.42 -12.11 7.40
C VAL A 186 18.39 -13.36 8.28
N LYS A 187 18.15 -14.54 7.69
CA LYS A 187 18.12 -15.84 8.39
C LYS A 187 19.51 -16.26 8.90
N GLY A 188 20.55 -16.03 8.10
CA GLY A 188 21.94 -16.37 8.42
C GLY A 188 22.62 -15.45 9.43
N SER A 189 21.96 -14.37 9.84
CA SER A 189 22.46 -13.38 10.81
C SER A 189 21.52 -13.19 12.03
N GLY A 190 20.62 -14.14 12.27
CA GLY A 190 19.63 -14.08 13.36
C GLY A 190 20.18 -14.51 14.73
N PRO A 191 19.51 -14.16 15.84
CA PRO A 191 19.91 -14.60 17.18
C PRO A 191 19.80 -16.13 17.27
N GLY A 192 20.96 -16.82 17.18
CA GLY A 192 21.08 -18.27 17.15
C GLY A 192 21.81 -18.83 15.92
N SER A 193 22.09 -18.04 14.88
CA SER A 193 22.78 -18.50 13.66
C SER A 193 24.31 -18.57 13.83
N SER A 194 24.80 -19.33 14.81
CA SER A 194 26.23 -19.65 14.92
C SER A 194 26.65 -20.53 13.73
N ARG A 195 27.28 -19.91 12.73
CA ARG A 195 27.73 -20.58 11.50
C ARG A 195 28.90 -21.50 11.80
N SER A 196 28.60 -22.73 12.25
CA SER A 196 29.61 -23.77 12.51
C SER A 196 30.43 -24.03 11.24
N THR A 197 31.66 -23.50 11.23
CA THR A 197 32.63 -23.68 10.15
C THR A 197 33.15 -25.11 10.18
N ARG A 198 32.42 -26.03 9.54
CA ARG A 198 32.79 -27.44 9.47
C ARG A 198 33.88 -27.65 8.41
N PRO A 199 35.13 -28.01 8.78
CA PRO A 199 36.15 -28.36 7.80
C PRO A 199 35.78 -29.66 7.08
N SER A 200 36.29 -29.82 5.85
CA SER A 200 36.06 -31.01 5.04
C SER A 200 36.86 -32.21 5.55
N ARG A 201 36.19 -33.35 5.80
CA ARG A 201 36.57 -34.64 5.22
C ARG A 201 35.62 -35.81 5.55
N SER A 202 35.76 -36.85 4.70
CA SER A 202 35.47 -38.27 4.91
C SER A 202 34.07 -38.74 5.34
N THR A 203 33.55 -39.63 4.51
CA THR A 203 32.51 -40.64 4.78
C THR A 203 32.74 -41.45 6.06
N THR A 204 31.73 -41.52 6.93
CA THR A 204 31.38 -42.71 7.75
C THR A 204 29.96 -42.51 8.30
N THR A 205 29.09 -43.51 8.16
CA THR A 205 27.71 -43.49 8.67
C THR A 205 27.65 -44.08 10.08
N PRO A 206 26.96 -43.44 11.03
CA PRO A 206 26.17 -44.23 11.98
C PRO A 206 24.80 -43.65 12.36
N ARG A 207 23.83 -44.58 12.46
CA ARG A 207 22.63 -44.65 13.34
C ARG A 207 21.99 -43.36 13.91
N ARG A 208 20.67 -43.25 13.66
CA ARG A 208 19.69 -42.57 14.54
C ARG A 208 19.75 -43.10 15.99
N PRO A 209 19.52 -42.23 16.99
CA PRO A 209 18.72 -42.52 18.17
C PRO A 209 17.27 -42.06 17.98
N SER A 210 16.33 -42.68 18.70
CA SER A 210 14.92 -42.30 18.70
C SER A 210 14.45 -41.94 20.11
N THR A 211 13.84 -40.76 20.29
CA THR A 211 12.96 -40.47 21.44
C THR A 211 12.04 -39.29 21.10
N ALA A 212 10.73 -39.54 21.04
CA ALA A 212 9.72 -38.48 20.87
C ALA A 212 9.03 -38.18 22.21
N ALA A 213 9.60 -37.26 22.99
CA ALA A 213 9.03 -36.82 24.26
C ALA A 213 7.81 -35.92 24.01
N ARG A 214 6.60 -36.49 24.14
CA ARG A 214 5.33 -35.79 23.86
C ARG A 214 4.78 -35.10 25.12
N CYS A 215 5.13 -33.83 25.33
CA CYS A 215 4.60 -33.04 26.44
C CYS A 215 3.06 -32.96 26.40
N ARG A 216 2.40 -33.37 27.49
CA ARG A 216 0.95 -33.17 27.68
C ARG A 216 0.71 -31.77 28.23
N ARG A 217 -0.31 -31.07 27.73
CA ARG A 217 -0.89 -29.88 28.39
C ARG A 217 -1.75 -30.35 29.57
N THR A 218 -1.45 -29.87 30.77
CA THR A 218 -2.34 -29.93 31.94
C THR A 218 -2.74 -28.52 32.32
N SER A 219 -4.05 -28.28 32.45
CA SER A 219 -4.59 -26.95 32.76
C SER A 219 -4.37 -26.60 34.24
N PRO A 220 -4.05 -25.34 34.60
CA PRO A 220 -4.05 -24.92 35.99
C PRO A 220 -5.49 -24.88 36.54
N ARG A 221 -5.71 -25.50 37.70
CA ARG A 221 -6.98 -25.46 38.44
C ARG A 221 -6.88 -24.36 39.49
N SER A 222 -7.86 -23.46 39.58
CA SER A 222 -7.79 -22.29 40.46
C SER A 222 -7.75 -22.68 41.94
N ALA A 223 -6.88 -22.01 42.70
CA ALA A 223 -6.83 -22.16 44.15
C ALA A 223 -7.98 -21.37 44.82
N ARG A 224 -8.65 -22.01 45.79
CA ARG A 224 -9.45 -21.33 46.82
C ARG A 224 -9.32 -22.11 48.14
N SER A 225 -9.08 -21.36 49.21
CA SER A 225 -9.00 -21.82 50.60
C SER A 225 -9.48 -20.65 51.50
N PRO A 226 -9.81 -20.88 52.78
CA PRO A 226 -10.88 -21.78 53.22
C PRO A 226 -11.77 -21.13 54.29
N THR A 227 -12.99 -21.65 54.55
CA THR A 227 -13.73 -21.24 55.76
C THR A 227 -14.72 -22.27 56.30
N SER A 228 -14.84 -22.28 57.64
CA SER A 228 -15.97 -22.70 58.49
C SER A 228 -16.49 -24.16 58.47
N ALA A 229 -16.22 -24.82 59.61
CA ALA A 229 -17.18 -25.55 60.47
C ALA A 229 -17.65 -27.00 60.11
N PRO A 230 -17.26 -28.00 60.92
CA PRO A 230 -18.07 -29.19 61.20
C PRO A 230 -19.06 -28.93 62.36
N ARG A 231 -20.09 -29.79 62.54
CA ARG A 231 -21.03 -29.70 63.68
C ARG A 231 -21.56 -31.07 64.12
N SER A 232 -21.60 -31.30 65.44
CA SER A 232 -22.21 -32.46 66.13
C SER A 232 -21.61 -33.86 65.79
N THR A 233 -21.65 -34.88 66.64
CA THR A 233 -22.48 -35.11 67.84
C THR A 233 -21.68 -35.63 69.05
N SER A 234 -22.05 -35.20 70.27
CA SER A 234 -21.97 -36.02 71.49
C SER A 234 -23.01 -35.56 72.51
N THR A 235 -23.39 -36.43 73.45
CA THR A 235 -24.50 -36.21 74.41
C THR A 235 -24.05 -36.25 75.86
N SER A 236 -24.41 -35.20 76.62
CA SER A 236 -24.67 -35.25 78.08
C SER A 236 -23.44 -35.55 78.99
N PRO A 237 -23.55 -35.42 80.34
CA PRO A 237 -24.69 -35.00 81.17
C PRO A 237 -24.43 -33.77 82.08
N THR A 238 -25.40 -33.47 82.94
CA THR A 238 -25.54 -32.29 83.80
C THR A 238 -24.61 -32.23 85.03
N ARG A 239 -24.11 -31.02 85.36
CA ARG A 239 -24.48 -30.23 86.58
C ARG A 239 -23.58 -28.99 86.74
N GLY A 240 -24.16 -27.83 87.09
CA GLY A 240 -23.39 -26.64 87.50
C GLY A 240 -24.15 -25.31 87.37
N ARG A 241 -24.10 -24.47 88.40
CA ARG A 241 -24.56 -23.05 88.38
C ARG A 241 -23.67 -22.21 87.43
N PRO A 242 -24.16 -21.06 86.93
CA PRO A 242 -23.78 -19.83 87.62
C PRO A 242 -24.88 -18.74 87.67
N SER A 243 -24.60 -17.65 88.39
CA SER A 243 -25.18 -16.31 88.18
C SER A 243 -24.46 -15.63 86.98
N SER A 244 -24.78 -14.42 86.48
CA SER A 244 -25.55 -13.27 86.97
C SER A 244 -25.98 -12.41 85.77
N VAL A 245 -26.67 -11.28 85.99
CA VAL A 245 -26.36 -9.92 85.45
C VAL A 245 -27.51 -8.97 85.80
N GLY A 246 -27.19 -7.70 86.07
CA GLY A 246 -28.17 -6.62 86.16
C GLY A 246 -27.70 -5.34 85.45
N SER A 247 -28.65 -4.64 84.82
CA SER A 247 -28.72 -3.17 84.63
C SER A 247 -27.54 -2.36 84.03
N TRP A 248 -27.76 -1.88 82.78
CA TRP A 248 -27.60 -0.47 82.33
C TRP A 248 -26.20 0.22 82.34
N PRO A 249 -25.97 1.44 81.76
CA PRO A 249 -26.80 2.24 80.82
C PRO A 249 -26.11 2.93 79.60
N THR A 250 -26.91 3.28 78.56
CA THR A 250 -26.78 4.48 77.65
C THR A 250 -25.58 4.57 76.66
N ARG A 251 -25.52 5.35 75.57
CA ARG A 251 -26.34 6.34 74.76
C ARG A 251 -25.61 6.45 73.36
N ARG A 252 -26.03 7.02 72.21
CA ARG A 252 -27.17 7.77 71.55
C ARG A 252 -26.88 7.65 70.01
N ALA A 253 -27.69 7.97 68.98
CA ALA A 253 -29.05 8.51 68.80
C ALA A 253 -29.88 7.54 67.89
N GLY A 254 -30.42 7.81 66.68
CA GLY A 254 -30.56 8.99 65.79
C GLY A 254 -31.19 8.58 64.42
N PRO A 255 -32.03 9.40 63.71
CA PRO A 255 -32.83 8.93 62.55
C PRO A 255 -32.42 9.48 61.16
N ALA A 256 -33.08 8.97 60.10
CA ALA A 256 -32.79 9.17 58.67
C ALA A 256 -33.82 10.04 57.90
N CYS A 257 -33.53 10.39 56.63
CA CYS A 257 -34.48 10.90 55.61
C CYS A 257 -33.97 10.71 54.16
N ALA A 258 -34.76 11.14 53.16
CA ALA A 258 -34.79 10.68 51.76
C ALA A 258 -34.03 11.55 50.71
N ASP A 259 -34.26 11.22 49.42
CA ASP A 259 -33.51 11.60 48.21
C ASP A 259 -33.57 13.09 47.77
N PRO A 260 -32.60 13.54 46.94
CA PRO A 260 -32.67 14.80 46.20
C PRO A 260 -33.14 14.63 44.73
N ALA A 261 -34.04 15.48 44.27
CA ALA A 261 -34.39 15.63 42.85
C ALA A 261 -33.44 16.61 42.12
N GLY A 262 -33.37 16.51 40.78
CA GLY A 262 -32.56 17.41 39.94
C GLY A 262 -33.20 18.79 39.72
N PRO A 263 -32.40 19.86 39.53
CA PRO A 263 -32.90 21.21 39.26
C PRO A 263 -33.26 21.45 37.78
N ALA A 264 -34.13 22.43 37.53
CA ALA A 264 -34.62 22.81 36.20
C ALA A 264 -33.93 24.09 35.65
N ASP A 265 -34.16 24.35 34.36
CA ASP A 265 -33.63 25.47 33.57
C ASP A 265 -34.35 26.81 33.84
N PRO A 266 -33.61 27.94 33.91
CA PRO A 266 -34.14 29.28 33.72
C PRO A 266 -33.47 30.01 32.54
N SER A 267 -34.12 29.99 31.37
CA SER A 267 -33.70 30.78 30.20
C SER A 267 -33.83 32.30 30.41
N SER A 268 -32.82 33.07 30.00
CA SER A 268 -32.93 34.52 29.78
C SER A 268 -31.94 35.01 28.70
N ASP A 269 -32.33 36.06 27.99
CA ASP A 269 -31.75 36.55 26.71
C ASP A 269 -30.27 37.00 26.74
N GLY A 270 -29.64 37.11 25.55
CA GLY A 270 -28.58 38.12 25.41
C GLY A 270 -27.49 38.03 24.32
N ALA A 271 -27.33 36.97 23.52
CA ALA A 271 -26.11 36.80 22.71
C ALA A 271 -26.28 36.45 21.21
N ARG A 272 -26.43 37.50 20.38
CA ARG A 272 -26.01 37.63 18.95
C ARG A 272 -25.82 36.34 18.13
N ARG A 273 -26.83 35.99 17.31
CA ARG A 273 -26.70 34.99 16.24
C ARG A 273 -25.57 35.35 15.25
N ARG A 274 -24.52 34.53 15.17
CA ARG A 274 -23.71 34.40 13.94
C ARG A 274 -24.36 33.35 13.06
N GLY A 275 -24.59 33.66 11.79
CA GLY A 275 -25.25 32.75 10.86
C GLY A 275 -24.35 31.56 10.52
N LEU A 276 -24.69 30.38 11.02
CA LEU A 276 -24.16 29.13 10.46
C LEU A 276 -24.73 28.98 9.04
N LEU A 277 -23.83 29.03 8.05
CA LEU A 277 -24.16 28.65 6.68
C LEU A 277 -24.47 27.16 6.66
N THR A 278 -25.75 26.80 6.59
CA THR A 278 -26.15 25.41 6.33
C THR A 278 -25.54 24.96 5.00
N PRO A 279 -24.87 23.80 4.95
CA PRO A 279 -24.35 23.26 3.70
C PRO A 279 -25.49 23.12 2.70
N ARG A 280 -25.46 23.92 1.63
CA ARG A 280 -26.50 23.92 0.60
C ARG A 280 -26.43 22.57 -0.12
N ALA A 281 -27.44 21.73 0.07
CA ALA A 281 -27.49 20.39 -0.50
C ALA A 281 -27.14 20.44 -2.01
N PRO A 282 -26.27 19.53 -2.50
CA PRO A 282 -25.85 19.54 -3.90
C PRO A 282 -27.08 19.40 -4.80
N ARG A 283 -27.21 20.29 -5.79
CA ARG A 283 -28.30 20.22 -6.77
C ARG A 283 -28.20 18.88 -7.52
N PRO A 284 -29.29 18.11 -7.65
CA PRO A 284 -29.26 16.91 -8.49
C PRO A 284 -28.96 17.31 -9.93
N TYR A 285 -27.92 16.72 -10.52
CA TYR A 285 -27.57 16.94 -11.92
C TYR A 285 -28.59 16.23 -12.81
N ALA A 286 -29.54 17.00 -13.35
CA ALA A 286 -30.52 16.53 -14.33
C ALA A 286 -29.85 16.30 -15.70
N GLY A 287 -29.04 15.24 -15.81
CA GLY A 287 -28.31 14.82 -17.01
C GLY A 287 -28.68 13.40 -17.43
N ALA A 288 -29.97 13.16 -17.69
CA ALA A 288 -30.50 11.82 -17.94
C ALA A 288 -30.14 11.27 -19.33
N VAL A 289 -29.16 10.36 -19.37
CA VAL A 289 -29.11 9.26 -20.36
C VAL A 289 -28.88 7.96 -19.58
N SER A 290 -29.71 6.96 -19.89
CA SER A 290 -29.97 5.82 -19.02
C SER A 290 -28.81 4.81 -18.93
N PHE A 291 -28.29 4.63 -17.71
CA PHE A 291 -28.00 3.26 -17.27
C PHE A 291 -29.35 2.64 -16.82
N PRO A 292 -29.61 1.34 -17.06
CA PRO A 292 -30.84 0.73 -16.57
C PRO A 292 -30.81 0.64 -15.04
N GLU A 293 -31.71 1.37 -14.38
CA GLU A 293 -31.76 1.48 -12.90
C GLU A 293 -32.00 0.12 -12.24
N ASN A 294 -32.62 -0.83 -12.95
CA ASN A 294 -32.82 -2.22 -12.54
C ASN A 294 -31.53 -3.08 -12.50
N VAL A 295 -30.35 -2.48 -12.68
CA VAL A 295 -29.02 -3.11 -12.49
C VAL A 295 -28.29 -2.56 -11.25
N LEU A 296 -28.81 -1.51 -10.64
CA LEU A 296 -28.33 -0.95 -9.37
C LEU A 296 -28.92 -1.73 -8.19
N ALA A 297 -28.26 -1.69 -7.02
CA ALA A 297 -28.92 -2.11 -5.78
C ALA A 297 -30.03 -1.11 -5.39
N GLN A 298 -30.98 -1.52 -4.55
CA GLN A 298 -32.20 -0.73 -4.25
C GLN A 298 -31.92 0.67 -3.67
N ASP A 299 -30.75 0.87 -3.05
CA ASP A 299 -30.31 2.11 -2.40
C ASP A 299 -29.22 2.87 -3.19
N GLU A 300 -28.71 2.28 -4.27
CA GLU A 300 -27.52 2.73 -4.99
C GLU A 300 -27.83 3.80 -6.04
N LYS A 301 -27.15 4.95 -5.98
CA LYS A 301 -27.40 6.07 -6.90
C LYS A 301 -26.20 6.33 -7.81
N VAL A 302 -26.47 6.61 -9.07
CA VAL A 302 -25.49 7.16 -10.02
C VAL A 302 -25.10 8.56 -9.57
N VAL A 303 -23.79 8.83 -9.52
CA VAL A 303 -23.22 10.14 -9.19
C VAL A 303 -22.66 10.83 -10.42
N ARG A 304 -21.96 10.11 -11.32
CA ARG A 304 -21.47 10.64 -12.61
C ARG A 304 -21.37 9.54 -13.67
N HIS A 305 -21.92 9.79 -14.85
CA HIS A 305 -21.66 9.00 -16.07
C HIS A 305 -20.58 9.69 -16.90
N LEU A 306 -19.59 8.93 -17.37
CA LEU A 306 -18.53 9.42 -18.25
C LEU A 306 -18.27 8.47 -19.41
N HIS A 307 -17.84 9.05 -20.53
CA HIS A 307 -17.30 8.36 -21.69
C HIS A 307 -15.83 8.75 -21.87
N PRO A 308 -14.99 7.98 -22.58
CA PRO A 308 -13.63 8.41 -22.90
C PRO A 308 -13.65 9.71 -23.71
N HIS A 309 -12.67 10.57 -23.52
CA HIS A 309 -12.62 11.89 -24.14
C HIS A 309 -12.63 11.81 -25.68
N TRP A 310 -13.38 12.70 -26.34
CA TRP A 310 -13.62 12.68 -27.80
C TRP A 310 -12.34 12.77 -28.63
N PHE A 311 -11.27 13.36 -28.08
CA PHE A 311 -9.96 13.45 -28.74
C PHE A 311 -9.36 12.06 -29.08
N THR A 312 -9.81 11.00 -28.41
CA THR A 312 -9.42 9.61 -28.74
C THR A 312 -9.91 9.13 -30.11
N VAL A 313 -11.00 9.69 -30.64
CA VAL A 313 -11.49 9.41 -32.01
C VAL A 313 -11.05 10.46 -33.03
N LEU A 314 -10.41 11.57 -32.60
CA LEU A 314 -9.90 12.59 -33.51
C LEU A 314 -8.79 12.04 -34.42
N LEU A 315 -7.79 11.35 -33.86
CA LEU A 315 -6.69 10.78 -34.65
C LEU A 315 -7.18 9.72 -35.66
N PRO A 316 -8.03 8.74 -35.27
CA PRO A 316 -8.77 7.89 -36.23
C PRO A 316 -9.48 8.67 -37.34
N THR A 317 -10.23 9.73 -37.01
CA THR A 317 -10.95 10.55 -38.00
C THR A 317 -9.99 11.24 -38.98
N VAL A 318 -8.87 11.80 -38.51
CA VAL A 318 -7.85 12.44 -39.37
C VAL A 318 -7.21 11.41 -40.31
N VAL A 319 -6.86 10.21 -39.82
CA VAL A 319 -6.36 9.12 -40.67
C VAL A 319 -7.39 8.75 -41.74
N GLY A 320 -8.67 8.69 -41.39
CA GLY A 320 -9.76 8.46 -42.33
C GLY A 320 -9.84 9.52 -43.44
N VAL A 321 -9.77 10.80 -43.09
CA VAL A 321 -9.77 11.91 -44.07
C VAL A 321 -8.57 11.82 -45.01
N VAL A 322 -7.37 11.51 -44.50
CA VAL A 322 -6.17 11.32 -45.33
C VAL A 322 -6.31 10.14 -46.29
N VAL A 323 -6.89 9.02 -45.84
CA VAL A 323 -7.13 7.84 -46.69
C VAL A 323 -8.16 8.12 -47.78
N VAL A 324 -9.24 8.85 -47.48
CA VAL A 324 -10.22 9.29 -48.49
C VAL A 324 -9.58 10.24 -49.49
N ALA A 325 -8.80 11.23 -49.03
CA ALA A 325 -8.09 12.15 -49.92
C ALA A 325 -7.10 11.42 -50.85
N ALA A 326 -6.35 10.45 -50.33
CA ALA A 326 -5.44 9.62 -51.14
C ALA A 326 -6.19 8.78 -52.19
N ALA A 327 -7.35 8.20 -51.85
CA ALA A 327 -8.18 7.47 -52.79
C ALA A 327 -8.76 8.37 -53.90
N VAL A 328 -9.18 9.60 -53.57
CA VAL A 328 -9.64 10.59 -54.55
C VAL A 328 -8.49 11.06 -55.45
N ILE A 329 -7.28 11.27 -54.91
CA ILE A 329 -6.10 11.60 -55.73
C ILE A 329 -5.74 10.44 -56.68
N ALA A 330 -5.81 9.18 -56.22
CA ALA A 330 -5.57 8.03 -57.08
C ALA A 330 -6.59 7.94 -58.23
N LEU A 331 -7.88 8.22 -57.97
CA LEU A 331 -8.94 8.29 -58.99
C LEU A 331 -8.67 9.36 -60.06
N LEU A 332 -7.98 10.45 -59.71
CA LEU A 332 -7.67 11.57 -60.62
C LEU A 332 -6.34 11.41 -61.38
N VAL A 333 -5.49 10.44 -61.00
CA VAL A 333 -4.11 10.29 -61.51
C VAL A 333 -3.87 8.95 -62.22
N LEU A 334 -4.69 7.92 -61.96
CA LEU A 334 -4.58 6.63 -62.66
C LEU A 334 -5.00 6.76 -64.14
N PRO A 335 -4.22 6.22 -65.10
CA PRO A 335 -4.52 6.35 -66.53
C PRO A 335 -5.67 5.42 -66.97
N ASP A 336 -6.48 5.89 -67.92
CA ASP A 336 -7.58 5.13 -68.50
C ASP A 336 -7.10 3.84 -69.19
N GLY A 337 -7.70 2.71 -68.82
CA GLY A 337 -7.40 1.40 -69.40
C GLY A 337 -7.59 0.25 -68.42
N SER A 338 -7.50 -0.99 -68.90
CA SER A 338 -7.71 -2.20 -68.11
C SER A 338 -6.81 -2.30 -66.87
N VAL A 339 -5.54 -1.91 -67.00
CA VAL A 339 -4.59 -1.87 -65.88
C VAL A 339 -4.97 -0.79 -64.86
N GLY A 340 -5.35 0.41 -65.31
CA GLY A 340 -5.83 1.48 -64.45
C GLY A 340 -7.08 1.09 -63.67
N THR A 341 -8.05 0.44 -64.32
CA THR A 341 -9.25 -0.10 -63.67
C THR A 341 -8.91 -1.11 -62.57
N VAL A 342 -7.99 -2.05 -62.80
CA VAL A 342 -7.56 -3.02 -61.78
C VAL A 342 -6.87 -2.32 -60.60
N LEU A 343 -5.97 -1.38 -60.87
CA LEU A 343 -5.30 -0.59 -59.82
C LEU A 343 -6.29 0.23 -58.99
N LEU A 344 -7.30 0.83 -59.63
CA LEU A 344 -8.35 1.60 -58.97
C LEU A 344 -9.16 0.73 -58.00
N TRP A 345 -9.57 -0.49 -58.40
CA TRP A 345 -10.26 -1.41 -57.50
C TRP A 345 -9.38 -1.89 -56.33
N VAL A 346 -8.07 -2.09 -56.56
CA VAL A 346 -7.11 -2.45 -55.49
C VAL A 346 -6.94 -1.30 -54.49
N VAL A 347 -6.77 -0.06 -54.97
CA VAL A 347 -6.65 1.13 -54.11
C VAL A 347 -7.95 1.38 -53.34
N LEU A 348 -9.12 1.25 -53.99
CA LEU A 348 -10.42 1.40 -53.34
C LEU A 348 -10.64 0.33 -52.25
N GLY A 349 -10.32 -0.94 -52.55
CA GLY A 349 -10.40 -2.03 -51.58
C GLY A 349 -9.47 -1.84 -50.38
N ALA A 350 -8.23 -1.38 -50.63
CA ALA A 350 -7.29 -1.04 -49.56
C ALA A 350 -7.76 0.15 -48.72
N ALA A 351 -8.29 1.21 -49.34
CA ALA A 351 -8.84 2.37 -48.64
C ALA A 351 -10.04 2.00 -47.76
N VAL A 352 -10.98 1.19 -48.28
CA VAL A 352 -12.12 0.67 -47.50
C VAL A 352 -11.66 -0.21 -46.33
N LEU A 353 -10.66 -1.08 -46.53
CA LEU A 353 -10.10 -1.92 -45.46
C LEU A 353 -9.45 -1.07 -44.36
N VAL A 354 -8.68 -0.04 -44.73
CA VAL A 354 -8.05 0.88 -43.76
C VAL A 354 -9.10 1.71 -43.03
N LEU A 355 -10.12 2.23 -43.72
CA LEU A 355 -11.24 2.95 -43.08
C LEU A 355 -11.99 2.08 -42.07
N LEU A 356 -12.24 0.81 -42.41
CA LEU A 356 -12.92 -0.14 -41.53
C LEU A 356 -12.07 -0.45 -40.29
N LEU A 357 -10.78 -0.75 -40.45
CA LEU A 357 -9.90 -1.15 -39.35
C LEU A 357 -9.44 0.02 -38.47
N PHE A 358 -9.14 1.19 -39.04
CA PHE A 358 -8.52 2.32 -38.35
C PHE A 358 -9.48 3.48 -38.04
N VAL A 359 -10.72 3.48 -38.56
CA VAL A 359 -11.75 4.47 -38.22
C VAL A 359 -12.97 3.81 -37.58
N LEU A 360 -13.61 2.86 -38.27
CA LEU A 360 -14.87 2.27 -37.79
C LEU A 360 -14.67 1.45 -36.50
N VAL A 361 -13.71 0.52 -36.47
CA VAL A 361 -13.43 -0.29 -35.28
C VAL A 361 -13.10 0.55 -34.03
N PRO A 362 -12.16 1.53 -34.05
CA PRO A 362 -11.91 2.36 -32.89
C PRO A 362 -13.09 3.28 -32.52
N TYR A 363 -13.80 3.84 -33.49
CA TYR A 363 -15.00 4.66 -33.21
C TYR A 363 -16.10 3.86 -32.49
N VAL A 364 -16.38 2.63 -32.95
CA VAL A 364 -17.40 1.77 -32.32
C VAL A 364 -16.92 1.27 -30.95
N ARG A 365 -15.62 0.99 -30.75
CA ARG A 365 -15.05 0.68 -29.43
C ARG A 365 -15.16 1.86 -28.45
N TRP A 366 -14.89 3.08 -28.91
CA TRP A 366 -15.07 4.31 -28.12
C TRP A 366 -16.52 4.47 -27.68
N ARG A 367 -17.46 4.43 -28.63
CA ARG A 367 -18.91 4.54 -28.38
C ARG A 367 -19.47 3.42 -27.49
N ALA A 368 -18.83 2.26 -27.47
CA ALA A 368 -19.20 1.13 -26.60
C ALA A 368 -18.57 1.16 -25.20
N THR A 369 -17.70 2.13 -24.89
CA THR A 369 -17.02 2.22 -23.59
C THR A 369 -17.75 3.20 -22.66
N HIS A 370 -18.17 2.71 -21.49
CA HIS A 370 -18.92 3.47 -20.50
C HIS A 370 -18.26 3.35 -19.11
N TYR A 371 -18.08 4.49 -18.45
CA TYR A 371 -17.63 4.58 -17.06
C TYR A 371 -18.76 5.15 -16.20
N VAL A 372 -19.15 4.45 -15.14
CA VAL A 372 -20.27 4.84 -14.26
C VAL A 372 -19.80 4.84 -12.83
N ILE A 373 -19.90 5.99 -12.16
CA ILE A 373 -19.53 6.16 -10.76
C ILE A 373 -20.83 6.24 -9.95
N THR A 374 -21.02 5.30 -9.03
CA THR A 374 -22.17 5.24 -8.11
C THR A 374 -21.75 5.56 -6.67
N THR A 375 -22.72 5.62 -5.75
CA THR A 375 -22.51 5.78 -4.31
C THR A 375 -21.76 4.62 -3.65
N HIS A 376 -21.60 3.46 -4.31
CA HIS A 376 -20.98 2.27 -3.72
C HIS A 376 -19.93 1.57 -4.60
N ARG A 377 -19.85 1.90 -5.91
CA ARG A 377 -18.90 1.29 -6.85
C ARG A 377 -18.61 2.14 -8.08
N VAL A 378 -17.43 1.93 -8.64
CA VAL A 378 -17.09 2.33 -10.01
C VAL A 378 -17.36 1.13 -10.92
N MET A 379 -18.31 1.28 -11.84
CA MET A 379 -18.61 0.29 -12.88
C MET A 379 -17.93 0.67 -14.18
N VAL A 380 -17.23 -0.28 -14.78
CA VAL A 380 -16.60 -0.15 -16.10
C VAL A 380 -17.24 -1.15 -17.05
N ARG A 381 -17.82 -0.68 -18.16
CA ARG A 381 -18.42 -1.52 -19.21
C ARG A 381 -17.72 -1.24 -20.54
N ARG A 382 -17.18 -2.28 -21.19
CA ARG A 382 -16.45 -2.20 -22.46
C ARG A 382 -16.91 -3.34 -23.39
N GLY A 383 -16.99 -3.08 -24.69
CA GLY A 383 -17.09 -4.15 -25.72
C GLY A 383 -18.30 -4.05 -26.64
N VAL A 384 -18.13 -4.57 -27.86
CA VAL A 384 -19.03 -4.36 -29.01
C VAL A 384 -19.86 -5.61 -29.32
N LEU A 385 -19.19 -6.76 -29.45
CA LEU A 385 -19.79 -8.06 -29.75
C LEU A 385 -19.91 -8.89 -28.46
N THR A 386 -18.79 -9.11 -27.79
CA THR A 386 -18.73 -9.55 -26.39
C THR A 386 -18.71 -8.32 -25.49
N LYS A 387 -19.59 -8.29 -24.49
CA LYS A 387 -19.62 -7.26 -23.45
C LYS A 387 -18.81 -7.74 -22.25
N SER A 388 -17.82 -6.96 -21.83
CA SER A 388 -17.06 -7.17 -20.59
C SER A 388 -17.41 -6.08 -19.60
N GLY A 389 -17.67 -6.48 -18.35
CA GLY A 389 -18.04 -5.57 -17.27
C GLY A 389 -17.26 -5.91 -16.01
N LYS A 390 -16.76 -4.89 -15.32
CA LYS A 390 -16.05 -5.02 -14.04
C LYS A 390 -16.51 -3.92 -13.09
N ASP A 391 -16.78 -4.29 -11.85
CA ASP A 391 -17.34 -3.42 -10.83
C ASP A 391 -16.42 -3.41 -9.61
N ILE A 392 -15.88 -2.23 -9.28
CA ILE A 392 -14.98 -2.02 -8.16
C ILE A 392 -15.75 -1.27 -7.07
N THR A 393 -16.08 -1.98 -5.99
CA THR A 393 -16.70 -1.40 -4.80
C THR A 393 -15.79 -0.38 -4.12
N LEU A 394 -16.30 0.78 -3.74
CA LEU A 394 -15.54 1.86 -3.09
C LEU A 394 -14.80 1.37 -1.83
N ALA A 395 -15.44 0.47 -1.07
CA ALA A 395 -14.85 -0.24 0.08
C ALA A 395 -13.54 -1.02 -0.20
N LYS A 396 -13.22 -1.27 -1.48
CA LYS A 396 -11.99 -1.97 -1.92
C LYS A 396 -11.04 -1.07 -2.70
N ILE A 397 -11.32 0.23 -2.83
CA ILE A 397 -10.39 1.15 -3.49
C ILE A 397 -9.29 1.50 -2.48
N THR A 398 -8.04 1.23 -2.83
CA THR A 398 -6.87 1.48 -1.97
C THR A 398 -6.22 2.81 -2.29
N ASP A 399 -6.05 3.08 -3.59
CA ASP A 399 -5.57 4.35 -4.14
C ASP A 399 -6.36 4.72 -5.40
N VAL A 400 -6.44 6.02 -5.68
CA VAL A 400 -6.92 6.56 -6.94
C VAL A 400 -5.91 7.62 -7.39
N SER A 401 -4.99 7.22 -8.27
CA SER A 401 -3.96 8.10 -8.81
C SER A 401 -4.29 8.47 -10.27
N PHE A 402 -3.96 9.69 -10.69
CA PHE A 402 -4.14 10.12 -12.07
C PHE A 402 -2.80 10.42 -12.75
N ARG A 403 -2.72 10.11 -14.05
CA ARG A 403 -1.66 10.58 -14.95
C ARG A 403 -2.24 11.50 -16.00
N GLN A 404 -1.64 12.68 -16.12
CA GLN A 404 -1.98 13.68 -17.12
C GLN A 404 -0.67 14.17 -17.75
N THR A 405 -0.49 13.97 -19.05
CA THR A 405 0.63 14.55 -19.81
C THR A 405 0.36 16.03 -20.12
N LEU A 406 1.37 16.73 -20.66
CA LEU A 406 1.22 18.11 -21.12
C LEU A 406 0.12 18.27 -22.19
N LEU A 407 -0.06 17.26 -23.06
CA LEU A 407 -1.13 17.27 -24.06
C LEU A 407 -2.50 17.05 -23.40
N ASP A 408 -2.60 16.05 -22.51
CA ASP A 408 -3.84 15.70 -21.80
C ASP A 408 -4.39 16.90 -21.01
N ARG A 409 -3.48 17.68 -20.38
CA ARG A 409 -3.81 18.90 -19.64
C ARG A 409 -4.36 20.02 -20.52
N VAL A 410 -3.92 20.13 -21.77
CA VAL A 410 -4.45 21.12 -22.74
C VAL A 410 -5.82 20.71 -23.26
N ILE A 411 -6.10 19.41 -23.38
CA ILE A 411 -7.38 18.88 -23.91
C ILE A 411 -8.41 18.53 -22.82
N GLY A 412 -8.14 18.80 -21.54
CA GLY A 412 -9.08 18.50 -20.44
C GLY A 412 -9.26 17.00 -20.13
N ALA A 413 -8.28 16.17 -20.47
CA ALA A 413 -8.32 14.72 -20.24
C ALA A 413 -7.24 14.28 -19.24
N GLY A 414 -7.31 13.01 -18.84
CA GLY A 414 -6.23 12.29 -18.16
C GLY A 414 -6.55 10.81 -18.07
N SER A 415 -5.64 9.99 -17.54
CA SER A 415 -5.90 8.58 -17.27
C SER A 415 -5.90 8.34 -15.77
N LEU A 416 -6.96 7.70 -15.26
CA LEU A 416 -7.15 7.40 -13.86
C LEU A 416 -6.81 5.93 -13.60
N HIS A 417 -5.91 5.68 -12.66
CA HIS A 417 -5.55 4.37 -12.17
C HIS A 417 -6.26 4.12 -10.84
N ILE A 418 -7.07 3.06 -10.76
CA ILE A 418 -7.75 2.65 -9.54
C ILE A 418 -7.10 1.35 -9.05
N GLU A 419 -6.34 1.44 -7.95
CA GLU A 419 -5.73 0.29 -7.28
C GLU A 419 -6.73 -0.32 -6.30
N SER A 420 -6.88 -1.65 -6.29
CA SER A 420 -7.93 -2.31 -5.51
C SER A 420 -7.45 -3.46 -4.63
N ALA A 421 -8.01 -3.56 -3.43
CA ALA A 421 -7.59 -4.52 -2.41
C ALA A 421 -8.03 -5.97 -2.71
N GLY A 422 -7.07 -6.89 -2.62
CA GLY A 422 -7.25 -8.35 -2.76
C GLY A 422 -7.32 -8.82 -4.21
N ASP A 423 -8.04 -9.90 -4.49
CA ASP A 423 -8.18 -10.48 -5.84
C ASP A 423 -9.03 -9.64 -6.82
N SER A 424 -9.21 -8.35 -6.54
CA SER A 424 -9.92 -7.41 -7.42
C SER A 424 -8.85 -6.68 -8.24
N PRO A 425 -8.61 -7.04 -9.52
CA PRO A 425 -7.48 -6.47 -10.24
C PRO A 425 -7.69 -4.97 -10.48
N ASP A 426 -6.58 -4.24 -10.64
CA ASP A 426 -6.59 -2.79 -10.88
C ASP A 426 -7.29 -2.43 -12.21
N GLU A 427 -7.67 -1.17 -12.37
CA GLU A 427 -8.20 -0.65 -13.64
C GLU A 427 -7.61 0.69 -14.05
N ASP A 428 -7.12 0.76 -15.28
CA ASP A 428 -6.87 2.01 -15.99
C ASP A 428 -8.15 2.48 -16.71
N LEU A 429 -8.74 3.57 -16.21
CA LEU A 429 -9.74 4.34 -16.94
C LEU A 429 -8.97 5.35 -17.80
N VAL A 430 -8.74 4.98 -19.06
CA VAL A 430 -7.89 5.74 -19.99
C VAL A 430 -8.69 6.87 -20.64
N ASN A 431 -8.09 8.07 -20.70
CA ASN A 431 -8.67 9.29 -21.29
C ASN A 431 -10.04 9.69 -20.68
N VAL A 432 -10.13 9.73 -19.37
CA VAL A 432 -11.27 10.29 -18.61
C VAL A 432 -11.27 11.83 -18.75
N PRO A 433 -12.39 12.46 -19.12
CA PRO A 433 -12.54 13.92 -19.04
C PRO A 433 -12.47 14.41 -17.59
N ASP A 434 -11.81 15.55 -17.36
CA ASP A 434 -11.68 16.18 -16.03
C ASP A 434 -11.12 15.21 -14.96
N SER A 435 -10.04 14.49 -15.26
CA SER A 435 -9.56 13.36 -14.43
C SER A 435 -9.24 13.71 -12.97
N ASP A 436 -8.86 14.96 -12.69
CA ASP A 436 -8.62 15.49 -11.33
C ASP A 436 -9.95 15.62 -10.55
N ASP A 437 -10.93 16.32 -11.11
CA ASP A 437 -12.31 16.40 -10.62
C ASP A 437 -12.92 15.00 -10.34
N VAL A 438 -12.63 14.03 -11.22
CA VAL A 438 -13.11 12.65 -11.09
C VAL A 438 -12.35 11.88 -9.99
N GLN A 439 -11.04 12.11 -9.83
CA GLN A 439 -10.25 11.55 -8.73
C GLN A 439 -10.74 12.08 -7.38
N GLN A 440 -10.92 13.40 -7.26
CA GLN A 440 -11.46 14.06 -6.07
C GLN A 440 -12.89 13.62 -5.75
N LEU A 441 -13.72 13.36 -6.77
CA LEU A 441 -15.06 12.82 -6.60
C LEU A 441 -15.05 11.39 -6.05
N ILE A 442 -14.23 10.49 -6.61
CA ILE A 442 -14.15 9.10 -6.13
C ILE A 442 -13.58 9.06 -4.71
N ASN A 443 -12.52 9.81 -4.42
CA ASN A 443 -11.95 9.89 -3.07
C ASN A 443 -12.98 10.36 -2.04
N ARG A 444 -13.80 11.37 -2.37
CA ARG A 444 -14.90 11.83 -1.51
C ARG A 444 -15.96 10.76 -1.28
N LEU A 445 -16.35 10.03 -2.33
CA LEU A 445 -17.34 8.95 -2.23
C LEU A 445 -16.81 7.78 -1.39
N VAL A 446 -15.53 7.42 -1.52
CA VAL A 446 -14.87 6.42 -0.63
C VAL A 446 -14.91 6.90 0.82
N ASP A 447 -14.63 8.18 1.07
CA ASP A 447 -14.68 8.77 2.41
C ASP A 447 -16.10 8.73 3.02
N GLU A 448 -17.12 9.11 2.24
CA GLU A 448 -18.55 9.08 2.65
C GLU A 448 -19.04 7.64 2.89
N ASP A 449 -18.74 6.71 1.98
CA ASP A 449 -19.04 5.27 2.06
C ASP A 449 -18.32 4.58 3.25
N SER A 450 -17.12 5.04 3.61
CA SER A 450 -16.41 4.58 4.82
C SER A 450 -17.04 5.07 6.13
N ARG A 451 -17.63 6.29 6.12
CA ARG A 451 -18.29 6.88 7.29
C ARG A 451 -19.66 6.26 7.54
N GLY A 452 -20.43 5.96 6.49
CA GLY A 452 -21.72 5.27 6.59
C GLY A 452 -21.60 3.96 7.37
N ARG A 453 -20.70 3.06 6.94
CA ARG A 453 -20.47 1.76 7.61
C ARG A 453 -20.01 1.85 9.06
N ARG A 454 -19.38 2.96 9.46
CA ARG A 454 -18.99 3.20 10.87
C ARG A 454 -20.16 3.71 11.72
N GLY A 455 -21.15 4.37 11.10
CA GLY A 455 -22.36 4.85 11.77
C GLY A 455 -23.43 3.77 11.97
N GLU A 456 -23.44 2.72 11.14
CA GLU A 456 -24.37 1.58 11.28
C GLU A 456 -23.83 0.45 12.17
N GLY A 457 -22.58 0.56 12.63
CA GLY A 457 -21.84 -0.50 13.34
C GLY A 457 -21.64 -0.29 14.84
N GLY A 458 -22.38 0.62 15.48
CA GLY A 458 -22.27 0.98 16.90
C GLY A 458 -23.59 1.44 17.51
#